data_AF-A0A3D4Q3H9-F1
#
_entry.id   AF-A0A3D4Q3H9-F1
#
_cell.length_a   1.000
_cell.length_b   1.000
_cell.length_c   1.000
_cell.angle_alpha   90.00
_cell.angle_beta   90.00
_cell.angle_gamma   90.00
#
_symmetry.space_group_name_H-M   'P 1'
#
loop_
_entity.id
_entity.type
_entity.pdbx_description
1 polymer ?
#
loop_
_entity_poly.entity_id
_entity_poly.type
_entity_poly.pdbx_seq_one_letter_code
_entity_poly.pdbx_strand_id
1 'polypeptide(L)'
;MGEDESPVVGFAADGYPIFGPYINKGGQLRKALSSYRLKSGARPTGNGNPGGVYNGQYRDDYEYVAGLGDLDECNGMMHNGVYGYYITSTFPYILKCFKGTPDSSFNK
;
A
#
# COMPACT_ATOMS: atom_id res chain seq x y z
N MET A 1 -7.22 -13.75 -22.23
CA MET A 1 -6.38 -13.45 -21.04
C MET A 1 -7.31 -12.80 -20.05
N GLY A 2 -7.46 -13.38 -18.85
CA GLY A 2 -8.68 -13.33 -18.04
C GLY A 2 -9.21 -11.94 -17.66
N GLU A 3 -10.54 -11.83 -17.62
CA GLU A 3 -11.33 -10.65 -17.20
C GLU A 3 -11.50 -10.57 -15.67
N ASP A 4 -10.69 -11.31 -14.92
CA ASP A 4 -10.85 -11.51 -13.49
C ASP A 4 -9.90 -10.64 -12.66
N GLU A 5 -10.30 -10.39 -11.41
CA GLU A 5 -9.46 -9.71 -10.42
C GLU A 5 -8.15 -10.47 -10.18
N SER A 6 -7.14 -9.76 -9.68
CA SER A 6 -5.86 -10.40 -9.40
C SER A 6 -5.98 -11.49 -8.34
N PRO A 7 -5.32 -12.64 -8.54
CA PRO A 7 -5.31 -13.70 -7.54
C PRO A 7 -4.50 -13.28 -6.30
N VAL A 8 -4.64 -14.08 -5.24
CA VAL A 8 -3.74 -14.05 -4.08
C VAL A 8 -2.35 -14.49 -4.52
N VAL A 9 -1.34 -13.70 -4.20
CA VAL A 9 0.07 -13.98 -4.49
C VAL A 9 0.89 -14.30 -3.24
N GLY A 10 0.32 -14.10 -2.05
CA GLY A 10 0.93 -14.43 -0.78
C GLY A 10 0.07 -14.02 0.41
N PHE A 11 0.60 -14.20 1.61
CA PHE A 11 -0.05 -13.79 2.87
C PHE A 11 0.94 -12.97 3.70
N ALA A 12 0.43 -11.93 4.33
CA ALA A 12 1.19 -11.10 5.24
C ALA A 12 1.30 -11.78 6.63
N ALA A 13 2.21 -11.29 7.48
CA ALA A 13 2.47 -11.88 8.79
C ALA A 13 1.27 -11.87 9.76
N ASP A 14 0.29 -11.00 9.51
CA ASP A 14 -0.98 -10.92 10.24
C ASP A 14 -2.09 -11.82 9.64
N GLY A 15 -1.76 -12.64 8.65
CA GLY A 15 -2.64 -13.64 8.06
C GLY A 15 -3.55 -13.14 6.94
N TYR A 16 -3.57 -11.83 6.63
CA TYR A 16 -4.37 -11.32 5.52
C TYR A 16 -3.71 -11.60 4.16
N PRO A 17 -4.51 -11.88 3.11
CA PRO A 17 -4.00 -12.12 1.76
C PRO A 17 -3.37 -10.87 1.15
N ILE A 18 -2.39 -11.10 0.29
CA ILE A 18 -1.80 -10.11 -0.60
C ILE A 18 -2.25 -10.45 -2.02
N PHE A 19 -2.95 -9.52 -2.67
CA PHE A 19 -3.42 -9.65 -4.04
C PHE A 19 -2.48 -8.95 -5.03
N GLY A 20 -2.52 -9.38 -6.29
CA GLY A 20 -1.95 -8.61 -7.39
C GLY A 20 -2.69 -7.27 -7.62
N PRO A 21 -2.28 -6.50 -8.64
CA PRO A 21 -2.67 -5.09 -8.74
C PRO A 21 -4.09 -4.84 -9.25
N TYR A 22 -4.75 -5.80 -9.89
CA TYR A 22 -6.04 -5.57 -10.56
C TYR A 22 -7.24 -5.89 -9.66
N ILE A 23 -8.22 -4.98 -9.67
CA ILE A 23 -9.50 -5.05 -8.96
C ILE A 23 -10.62 -4.74 -9.95
N ASN A 24 -11.80 -5.32 -9.74
CA ASN A 24 -13.01 -5.01 -10.46
C ASN A 24 -13.87 -4.08 -9.58
N LYS A 25 -13.97 -2.82 -9.99
CA LYS A 25 -14.77 -1.83 -9.30
C LYS A 25 -15.94 -1.44 -10.18
N GLY A 26 -17.14 -1.93 -9.85
CA GLY A 26 -18.37 -1.62 -10.60
C GLY A 26 -18.38 -2.12 -12.04
N GLY A 27 -17.76 -3.28 -12.30
CA GLY A 27 -17.67 -3.87 -13.65
C GLY A 27 -16.43 -3.43 -14.44
N GLN A 28 -15.61 -2.54 -13.89
CA GLN A 28 -14.37 -2.09 -14.52
C GLN A 28 -13.15 -2.74 -13.87
N LEU A 29 -12.47 -3.60 -14.61
CA LEU A 29 -11.16 -4.14 -14.23
C LEU A 29 -10.08 -3.07 -14.39
N ARG A 30 -9.45 -2.66 -13.29
CA ARG A 30 -8.36 -1.68 -13.28
C ARG A 30 -7.39 -1.92 -12.14
N LYS A 31 -6.25 -1.23 -12.14
CA LYS A 31 -5.30 -1.30 -11.02
C LYS A 31 -5.85 -0.61 -9.77
N ALA A 32 -5.62 -1.20 -8.60
CA ALA A 32 -5.83 -0.58 -7.31
C ALA A 32 -4.87 0.60 -7.14
N LEU A 33 -5.39 1.71 -6.61
CA LEU A 33 -4.62 2.94 -6.41
C LEU A 33 -4.28 3.12 -4.94
N SER A 34 -2.99 3.32 -4.65
CA SER A 34 -2.53 3.73 -3.33
C SER A 34 -3.07 5.13 -3.00
N SER A 35 -3.44 5.34 -1.73
CA SER A 35 -3.84 6.65 -1.21
C SER A 35 -2.65 7.48 -0.71
N TYR A 36 -1.43 7.16 -1.15
CA TYR A 36 -0.24 7.95 -0.84
C TYR A 36 0.16 8.84 -2.01
N ARG A 37 0.65 10.03 -1.69
CA ARG A 37 1.31 10.92 -2.66
C ARG A 37 2.68 11.34 -2.17
N LEU A 38 3.53 11.71 -3.13
CA LEU A 38 4.80 12.34 -2.84
C LEU A 38 4.55 13.74 -2.26
N LYS A 39 5.17 14.04 -1.13
CA LYS A 39 5.16 15.37 -0.51
C LYS A 39 5.89 16.36 -1.41
N SER A 40 5.50 17.63 -1.37
CA SER A 40 6.20 18.72 -2.06
C SER A 40 7.13 19.48 -1.12
N GLY A 41 8.21 20.07 -1.65
CA GLY A 41 9.10 20.96 -0.91
C GLY A 41 10.35 20.28 -0.35
N ALA A 42 10.90 20.87 0.72
CA ALA A 42 12.15 20.43 1.33
C ALA A 42 11.92 19.49 2.52
N ARG A 43 12.82 18.52 2.67
CA ARG A 43 12.92 17.68 3.86
C ARG A 43 13.45 18.50 5.04
N PRO A 44 13.15 18.09 6.28
CA PRO A 44 13.85 18.61 7.45
C PRO A 44 15.36 18.39 7.32
N THR A 45 16.13 19.25 8.00
CA THR A 45 17.59 19.15 8.10
C THR A 45 17.99 18.96 9.57
N GLY A 46 19.21 18.44 9.81
CA GLY A 46 19.75 18.22 11.15
C GLY A 46 19.97 16.73 11.47
N ASN A 47 20.23 16.42 12.73
CA ASN A 47 20.57 15.05 13.15
C ASN A 47 19.43 14.07 12.79
N GLY A 48 19.77 12.96 12.13
CA GLY A 48 18.81 11.97 11.66
C GLY A 48 17.95 12.38 10.45
N ASN A 49 18.15 13.58 9.88
CA ASN A 49 17.35 14.08 8.76
C ASN A 49 18.22 14.33 7.52
N PRO A 50 17.93 13.68 6.38
CA PRO A 50 18.81 13.72 5.21
C PRO A 50 18.79 15.05 4.43
N GLY A 51 17.85 15.96 4.72
CA GLY A 51 17.71 17.20 3.96
C GLY A 51 17.38 17.00 2.47
N GLY A 52 17.53 18.06 1.68
CA GLY A 52 17.18 18.06 0.25
C GLY A 52 15.67 18.19 0.00
N VAL A 53 15.21 17.75 -1.17
CA VAL A 53 13.80 17.84 -1.60
C VAL A 53 13.11 16.48 -1.56
N TYR A 54 11.83 16.45 -1.23
CA TYR A 54 11.03 15.22 -1.33
C TYR A 54 11.00 14.74 -2.79
N ASN A 55 11.70 13.64 -3.08
CA ASN A 55 11.86 13.09 -4.43
C ASN A 55 11.49 11.60 -4.52
N GLY A 56 10.97 11.02 -3.44
CA GLY A 56 10.51 9.63 -3.37
C GLY A 56 11.59 8.64 -2.97
N GLN A 57 12.80 9.13 -2.63
CA GLN A 57 13.92 8.32 -2.18
C GLN A 57 13.67 7.67 -0.81
N TYR A 58 12.92 8.33 0.08
CA TYR A 58 12.66 7.84 1.43
C TYR A 58 11.19 7.52 1.65
N ARG A 59 10.90 6.57 2.54
CA ARG A 59 9.53 6.22 2.95
C ARG A 59 8.76 7.43 3.51
N ASP A 60 9.46 8.37 4.12
CA ASP A 60 8.90 9.58 4.75
C ASP A 60 8.68 10.72 3.75
N ASP A 61 9.07 10.53 2.50
CA ASP A 61 8.73 11.46 1.41
C ASP A 61 7.27 11.36 0.99
N TYR A 62 6.57 10.30 1.41
CA TYR A 62 5.19 10.06 1.06
C TYR A 62 4.27 10.35 2.24
N GLU A 63 3.12 10.92 1.95
CA GLU A 63 2.05 11.13 2.93
C GLU A 63 0.79 10.39 2.51
N TYR A 64 0.10 9.82 3.49
CA TYR A 64 -1.22 9.24 3.29
C TYR A 64 -2.27 10.35 3.20
N VAL A 65 -3.13 10.26 2.20
CA VAL A 65 -4.25 11.18 1.98
C VAL A 65 -5.51 10.34 1.83
N ALA A 66 -6.36 10.35 2.86
CA ALA A 66 -7.60 9.56 2.88
C ALA A 66 -8.45 9.82 1.63
N GLY A 67 -8.85 8.75 0.94
CA GLY A 67 -9.70 8.81 -0.26
C GLY A 67 -8.99 9.28 -1.54
N LEU A 68 -7.66 9.47 -1.53
CA LEU A 68 -6.91 9.79 -2.75
C LEU A 68 -6.93 8.62 -3.76
N GLY A 69 -6.82 7.40 -3.24
CA GLY A 69 -6.89 6.16 -4.01
C GLY A 69 -7.99 5.23 -3.48
N ASP A 70 -7.83 3.94 -3.72
CA ASP A 70 -8.71 2.89 -3.21
C ASP A 70 -8.26 2.38 -1.84
N LEU A 71 -6.96 2.39 -1.59
CA LEU A 71 -6.33 1.67 -0.48
C LEU A 71 -6.21 2.53 0.77
N ASP A 72 -6.27 1.91 1.94
CA ASP A 72 -6.07 2.53 3.24
C ASP A 72 -4.59 2.81 3.55
N GLU A 73 -4.31 3.32 4.75
CA GLU A 73 -2.97 3.67 5.19
C GLU A 73 -2.00 2.48 5.20
N CYS A 74 -2.48 1.24 5.29
CA CYS A 74 -1.65 0.05 5.24
C CYS A 74 -1.45 -0.50 3.83
N ASN A 75 -2.00 0.18 2.81
CA ASN A 75 -2.03 -0.27 1.42
C ASN A 75 -2.90 -1.53 1.23
N GLY A 76 -3.99 -1.63 1.98
CA GLY A 76 -5.03 -2.64 1.82
C GLY A 76 -6.42 -2.04 1.69
N MET A 77 -7.43 -2.86 1.46
CA MET A 77 -8.83 -2.44 1.48
C MET A 77 -9.76 -3.60 1.80
N MET A 78 -10.98 -3.28 2.24
CA MET A 78 -12.08 -4.24 2.29
C MET A 78 -12.72 -4.32 0.91
N HIS A 79 -12.70 -5.52 0.31
CA HIS A 79 -13.25 -5.75 -1.03
C HIS A 79 -13.94 -7.11 -1.08
N ASN A 80 -15.18 -7.15 -1.59
CA ASN A 80 -16.01 -8.37 -1.63
C ASN A 80 -16.10 -9.11 -0.29
N GLY A 81 -16.11 -8.38 0.84
CA GLY A 81 -16.22 -8.93 2.19
C GLY A 81 -14.91 -9.49 2.78
N VAL A 82 -13.79 -9.36 2.08
CA VAL A 82 -12.47 -9.78 2.56
C VAL A 82 -11.53 -8.57 2.58
N TYR A 83 -10.80 -8.40 3.68
CA TYR A 83 -9.71 -7.43 3.71
C TYR A 83 -8.43 -8.07 3.14
N GLY A 84 -7.70 -7.32 2.33
CA GLY A 84 -6.39 -7.74 1.85
C GLY A 84 -5.51 -6.57 1.44
N TYR A 85 -4.21 -6.86 1.31
CA TYR A 85 -3.22 -5.92 0.78
C TYR A 85 -3.10 -6.06 -0.74
N TYR A 86 -2.69 -5.00 -1.41
CA TYR A 86 -2.63 -4.98 -2.87
C TYR A 86 -1.27 -4.52 -3.36
N ILE A 87 -0.71 -5.24 -4.33
CA ILE A 87 0.46 -4.76 -5.06
C ILE A 87 0.04 -3.54 -5.88
N THR A 88 0.84 -2.48 -5.84
CA THR A 88 0.59 -1.23 -6.56
C THR A 88 1.82 -0.82 -7.36
N SER A 89 1.63 0.08 -8.33
CA SER A 89 2.73 0.69 -9.08
C SER A 89 3.31 1.94 -8.43
N THR A 90 2.73 2.40 -7.32
CA THR A 90 3.15 3.60 -6.58
C THR A 90 3.35 3.24 -5.11
N PHE A 91 4.12 4.03 -4.38
CA PHE A 91 4.31 3.76 -2.95
C PHE A 91 2.97 3.76 -2.19
N PRO A 92 2.75 2.89 -1.19
CA PRO A 92 3.53 1.70 -0.85
C PRO A 92 3.30 0.58 -1.87
N TYR A 93 4.35 -0.16 -2.27
CA TYR A 93 4.26 -1.13 -3.37
C TYR A 93 3.57 -2.47 -3.03
N ILE A 94 3.49 -2.82 -1.74
CA ILE A 94 2.85 -4.07 -1.27
C ILE A 94 2.02 -3.80 -0.01
N LEU A 95 2.67 -3.52 1.12
CA LEU A 95 2.03 -3.13 2.37
C LEU A 95 2.92 -2.14 3.13
N LYS A 96 2.30 -1.24 3.91
CA LYS A 96 3.01 -0.25 4.74
C LYS A 96 2.97 -0.61 6.23
N CYS A 97 1.87 -1.19 6.67
CA CYS A 97 1.60 -1.65 8.03
C CYS A 97 0.74 -2.91 8.02
N PHE A 98 0.58 -3.53 9.18
CA PHE A 98 -0.36 -4.62 9.39
C PHE A 98 -1.69 -4.09 9.92
N LYS A 99 -2.78 -4.62 9.39
CA LYS A 99 -4.15 -4.36 9.82
C LYS A 99 -4.49 -5.20 11.04
N GLY A 100 -4.01 -6.45 11.04
CA GLY A 100 -4.13 -7.36 12.17
C GLY A 100 -2.89 -7.34 13.06
N THR A 101 -2.84 -8.32 13.96
CA THR A 101 -1.66 -8.59 14.80
C THR A 101 -0.81 -9.66 14.12
N PRO A 102 0.45 -9.38 13.78
CA PRO A 102 1.36 -10.39 13.28
C PRO A 102 1.54 -11.55 14.27
N ASP A 103 1.65 -12.77 13.75
CA ASP A 103 1.97 -13.91 14.60
C ASP A 103 3.37 -13.75 15.22
N SER A 104 3.51 -14.15 16.49
CA SER A 104 4.76 -14.02 17.24
C SER A 104 5.95 -14.73 16.59
N SER A 105 5.73 -15.76 15.78
CA SER A 105 6.77 -16.47 15.04
C SER A 105 7.50 -15.63 14.00
N PHE A 106 6.94 -14.47 13.62
CA PHE A 106 7.59 -13.49 12.75
C PHE A 106 8.55 -12.57 13.50
N ASN A 107 8.52 -12.56 14.84
CA ASN A 107 9.52 -11.88 15.66
C ASN A 107 10.72 -12.82 15.85
N LYS A 108 11.71 -12.72 14.97
CA LYS A 108 12.99 -13.43 15.10
C LYS A 108 14.04 -12.57 15.77
#